data_AF-I9QLN2-F1
#
_entry.id   AF-I9QLN2-F1
#
_cell.length_a   1.000
_cell.length_b   1.000
_cell.length_c   1.000
_cell.angle_alpha   90.00
_cell.angle_beta   90.00
_cell.angle_gamma   90.00
#
_symmetry.space_group_name_H-M   'P 1'
#
loop_
_entity.id
_entity.type
_entity.pdbx_description
1 polymer ?
#
loop_
_entity_poly.entity_id
_entity_poly.type
_entity_poly.pdbx_seq_one_letter_code
_entity_poly.pdbx_strand_id
1 'polypeptide(L)'
;MKNLFYFIISICTLYACSSDSDFNPEDENPTSSDFYELKAIPDKKVIFKAYPANMKQILGAGYDVTADHLSPEAIKAPIIDLEKLENSDEDYIYRMKATSSEPRDYAGENATTFLTDITNSLILGDINSRNALSVGTILKHKEFESDYNHSSQYSFASSEQLFTAERWYFSFFYTLEKYKYRYLTQEFENDVTSLAAEDIINKYGTHLLVDVGIGARFRGLYRTAVPTATSATSTTKITLLSALEKIGQQGLFTGSGAGGWEEEVAQSIGGQLILEFYGGNTSLLTSQPITDGFNAWWNSFNEENYTLTKITQNKVLPIYELIADATKKEQVKDAIEKYISNQKLSLVSTTPLLQAWNGKNHTYDTSYLDIAMHSNKKYEGAICSIYKQQITSTVPLYLYSNGKKQRLSVELLPADTEWQLEKELGYVYASPVEGAIPLYEAENKNDYCYTTEDKQEYGTKGSWKQKGIVCYTMPL
;
A
#
# COMPACT_ATOMS: atom_id res chain seq x y z
N MET A 1 -19.76 -43.54 33.39
CA MET A 1 -18.48 -44.13 32.96
C MET A 1 -17.64 -43.02 32.35
N LYS A 2 -16.51 -42.69 32.99
CA LYS A 2 -15.58 -41.65 32.57
C LYS A 2 -14.63 -42.24 31.53
N ASN A 3 -14.58 -41.70 30.33
CA ASN A 3 -13.59 -42.09 29.33
C ASN A 3 -12.40 -41.14 29.39
N LEU A 4 -11.29 -41.71 29.85
CA LEU A 4 -9.96 -41.14 29.98
C LEU A 4 -9.25 -41.27 28.63
N PHE A 5 -8.94 -40.15 27.97
CA PHE A 5 -8.09 -40.14 26.78
C PHE A 5 -6.62 -40.02 27.24
N TYR A 6 -5.82 -41.05 26.95
CA TYR A 6 -4.37 -41.03 27.12
C TYR A 6 -3.73 -40.30 25.93
N PHE A 7 -2.98 -39.24 26.22
CA PHE A 7 -2.10 -38.58 25.26
C PHE A 7 -0.77 -39.36 25.20
N ILE A 8 -0.43 -39.91 24.03
CA ILE A 8 0.91 -40.45 23.77
C ILE A 8 1.77 -39.29 23.28
N ILE A 9 2.73 -38.88 24.10
CA ILE A 9 3.79 -37.94 23.72
C ILE A 9 4.81 -38.74 22.91
N SER A 10 4.83 -38.51 21.59
CA SER A 10 5.92 -38.97 20.73
C SER A 10 7.03 -37.93 20.77
N ILE A 11 8.13 -38.27 21.45
CA ILE A 11 9.37 -37.47 21.46
C ILE A 11 10.07 -37.73 20.12
N CYS A 12 9.91 -36.83 19.17
CA CYS A 12 10.78 -36.77 18.00
C CYS A 12 12.03 -35.97 18.39
N THR A 13 13.13 -36.68 18.60
CA THR A 13 14.47 -36.11 18.66
C THR A 13 14.81 -35.49 17.31
N LEU A 14 14.77 -34.16 17.22
CA LEU A 14 15.30 -33.43 16.08
C LEU A 14 16.81 -33.27 16.26
N TYR A 15 17.56 -33.89 15.36
CA TYR A 15 18.94 -33.56 15.07
C TYR A 15 18.96 -32.13 14.49
N ALA A 16 19.34 -31.16 15.31
CA ALA A 16 19.73 -29.84 14.83
C ALA A 16 21.14 -29.97 14.22
N CYS A 17 21.25 -29.88 12.89
CA CYS A 17 22.52 -29.51 12.29
C CYS A 17 22.66 -28.00 12.48
N SER A 18 23.35 -27.56 13.54
CA SER A 18 23.97 -26.24 13.50
C SER A 18 25.09 -26.34 12.47
N SER A 19 25.01 -25.53 11.42
CA SER A 19 26.21 -25.13 10.71
C SER A 19 26.78 -23.94 11.49
N ASP A 20 27.33 -24.22 12.67
CA ASP A 20 28.28 -23.33 13.31
C ASP A 20 29.53 -23.35 12.42
N SER A 21 29.63 -22.37 11.52
CA SER A 21 30.94 -22.02 11.00
C SER A 21 31.63 -21.21 12.09
N ASP A 22 32.55 -21.86 12.80
CA ASP A 22 33.42 -21.30 13.82
C ASP A 22 34.02 -19.96 13.36
N PHE A 23 33.44 -18.86 13.83
CA PHE A 23 34.08 -17.55 13.81
C PHE A 23 35.04 -17.53 14.99
N ASN A 24 36.32 -17.78 14.76
CA ASN A 24 37.36 -17.69 15.78
C ASN A 24 37.87 -16.22 15.83
N PRO A 25 37.55 -15.41 16.85
CA PRO A 25 37.92 -14.01 16.93
C PRO A 25 39.26 -13.80 17.64
N GLU A 26 40.14 -14.80 17.61
CA GLU A 26 41.46 -14.73 18.24
C GLU A 26 42.54 -14.62 17.16
N ASP A 27 42.66 -13.43 16.55
CA ASP A 27 43.96 -12.84 16.25
C ASP A 27 43.79 -11.34 15.95
N GLU A 28 44.60 -10.56 16.67
CA GLU A 28 44.67 -9.09 16.77
C GLU A 28 43.70 -8.42 17.77
N ASN A 29 44.27 -8.00 18.91
CA ASN A 29 43.70 -7.11 19.92
C ASN A 29 42.63 -6.13 19.38
N PRO A 30 41.33 -6.28 19.71
CA PRO A 30 40.39 -5.20 19.54
C PRO A 30 40.61 -4.26 20.73
N THR A 31 41.52 -3.29 20.59
CA THR A 31 41.42 -2.06 21.38
C THR A 31 40.10 -1.40 21.03
N SER A 32 39.02 -1.84 21.70
CA SER A 32 37.76 -1.13 21.90
C SER A 32 37.42 -0.15 20.76
N SER A 33 37.30 -0.69 19.54
CA SER A 33 37.09 0.10 18.33
C SER A 33 35.70 0.69 18.38
N ASP A 34 35.64 2.02 18.37
CA ASP A 34 34.37 2.71 18.30
C ASP A 34 33.65 2.37 16.98
N PHE A 35 32.49 1.72 17.12
CA PHE A 35 31.71 1.19 16.00
C PHE A 35 30.57 2.13 15.62
N TYR A 36 30.32 2.28 14.31
CA TYR A 36 29.18 3.03 13.81
C TYR A 36 27.93 2.15 13.77
N GLU A 37 26.95 2.42 14.61
CA GLU A 37 25.68 1.72 14.59
C GLU A 37 24.71 2.40 13.61
N LEU A 38 24.33 1.68 12.55
CA LEU A 38 23.32 2.15 11.61
C LEU A 38 21.96 2.24 12.29
N LYS A 39 21.36 3.43 12.25
CA LYS A 39 20.05 3.67 12.84
C LYS A 39 18.95 3.03 11.99
N ALA A 40 18.08 2.25 12.63
CA ALA A 40 16.88 1.72 11.99
C ALA A 40 15.97 2.86 11.47
N ILE A 41 15.37 2.64 10.30
CA ILE A 41 14.44 3.61 9.70
C ILE A 41 13.08 3.47 10.39
N PRO A 42 12.65 4.47 11.18
CA PRO A 42 11.45 4.37 11.98
C PRO A 42 10.20 4.44 11.12
N ASP A 43 9.11 3.88 11.62
CA ASP A 43 7.79 4.12 11.06
C ASP A 43 7.39 5.59 11.21
N LYS A 44 6.61 6.06 10.24
CA LYS A 44 5.98 7.36 10.25
C LYS A 44 4.79 7.38 11.19
N LYS A 45 4.40 8.57 11.61
CA LYS A 45 3.24 8.77 12.47
C LYS A 45 1.98 8.22 11.81
N VAL A 46 1.18 7.48 12.58
CA VAL A 46 -0.13 6.97 12.14
C VAL A 46 -1.05 8.13 11.79
N ILE A 47 -1.77 7.99 10.68
CA ILE A 47 -2.75 8.96 10.20
C ILE A 47 -4.14 8.40 10.41
N PHE A 48 -5.05 9.26 10.84
CA PHE A 48 -6.45 8.94 11.05
C PHE A 48 -7.31 9.77 10.08
N LYS A 49 -8.26 9.11 9.40
CA LYS A 49 -9.25 9.75 8.53
C LYS A 49 -10.65 9.18 8.80
N ALA A 50 -11.63 10.06 8.84
CA ALA A 50 -13.03 9.70 9.01
C ALA A 50 -13.86 10.26 7.86
N TYR A 51 -14.73 9.41 7.31
CA TYR A 51 -15.58 9.72 6.17
C TYR A 51 -17.05 9.57 6.63
N PRO A 52 -17.71 10.69 6.99
CA PRO A 52 -19.11 10.65 7.43
C PRO A 52 -20.01 10.10 6.33
N ALA A 53 -21.06 9.37 6.73
CA ALA A 53 -22.15 9.06 5.83
C ALA A 53 -22.89 10.36 5.47
N ASN A 54 -22.79 10.78 4.22
CA ASN A 54 -23.50 11.93 3.66
C ASN A 54 -24.36 11.55 2.44
N MET A 55 -24.46 10.25 2.17
CA MET A 55 -25.02 9.69 0.96
C MET A 55 -26.52 9.47 1.11
N LYS A 56 -27.32 10.16 0.28
CA LYS A 56 -28.78 9.98 0.25
C LYS A 56 -29.21 8.67 -0.41
N GLN A 57 -28.43 8.17 -1.37
CA GLN A 57 -28.75 6.96 -2.14
C GLN A 57 -27.47 6.23 -2.56
N ILE A 58 -27.37 4.94 -2.21
CA ILE A 58 -26.27 4.05 -2.61
C ILE A 58 -26.72 3.13 -3.75
N LEU A 59 -27.79 2.37 -3.56
CA LEU A 59 -28.34 1.50 -4.62
C LEU A 59 -28.86 2.37 -5.77
N GLY A 60 -28.55 2.01 -7.02
CA GLY A 60 -28.98 2.76 -8.19
C GLY A 60 -28.22 4.05 -8.44
N ALA A 61 -27.20 4.36 -7.62
CA ALA A 61 -26.29 5.46 -7.87
C ALA A 61 -25.17 5.05 -8.83
N GLY A 62 -24.63 6.05 -9.50
CA GLY A 62 -23.39 5.93 -10.24
C GLY A 62 -22.19 5.64 -9.33
N TYR A 63 -21.13 5.06 -9.88
CA TYR A 63 -19.93 4.67 -9.17
C TYR A 63 -18.71 4.81 -10.07
N ASP A 64 -17.65 5.41 -9.55
CA ASP A 64 -16.35 5.49 -10.22
C ASP A 64 -15.47 4.32 -9.77
N VAL A 65 -15.29 3.32 -10.64
CA VAL A 65 -14.45 2.14 -10.36
C VAL A 65 -12.96 2.44 -10.25
N THR A 66 -12.53 3.65 -10.59
CA THR A 66 -11.12 4.08 -10.49
C THR A 66 -10.83 4.83 -9.18
N ALA A 67 -11.88 5.34 -8.51
CA ALA A 67 -11.79 5.99 -7.22
C ALA A 67 -11.50 4.97 -6.09
N ASP A 68 -11.41 5.44 -4.84
CA ASP A 68 -11.10 4.56 -3.71
C ASP A 68 -12.13 3.43 -3.51
N HIS A 69 -11.63 2.22 -3.29
CA HIS A 69 -12.42 1.01 -3.16
C HIS A 69 -13.46 1.11 -2.03
N LEU A 70 -14.74 1.04 -2.42
CA LEU A 70 -15.91 1.12 -1.54
C LEU A 70 -15.99 2.44 -0.75
N SER A 71 -15.31 3.49 -1.21
CA SER A 71 -15.42 4.80 -0.59
C SER A 71 -16.79 5.43 -0.91
N PRO A 72 -17.42 6.13 0.04
CA PRO A 72 -18.58 6.97 -0.28
C PRO A 72 -18.25 8.03 -1.33
N GLU A 73 -17.00 8.50 -1.44
CA GLU A 73 -16.56 9.48 -2.45
C GLU A 73 -16.55 8.90 -3.89
N ALA A 74 -16.49 7.57 -4.00
CA ALA A 74 -16.57 6.88 -5.28
C ALA A 74 -18.02 6.79 -5.79
N ILE A 75 -19.01 6.98 -4.92
CA ILE A 75 -20.42 6.96 -5.30
C ILE A 75 -20.82 8.34 -5.84
N LYS A 76 -21.55 8.34 -6.94
CA LYS A 76 -21.86 9.51 -7.77
C LYS A 76 -23.36 9.76 -7.80
N ALA A 77 -23.82 10.62 -8.72
CA ALA A 77 -25.23 10.99 -8.79
C ALA A 77 -26.16 9.77 -9.01
N PRO A 78 -27.39 9.81 -8.48
CA PRO A 78 -28.42 8.79 -8.74
C PRO A 78 -28.74 8.64 -10.23
N ILE A 79 -28.75 7.39 -10.71
CA ILE A 79 -29.13 7.04 -12.08
C ILE A 79 -30.51 6.39 -12.09
N ILE A 80 -30.84 5.60 -11.07
CA ILE A 80 -32.14 4.95 -10.91
C ILE A 80 -32.99 5.76 -9.91
N ASP A 81 -34.20 6.08 -10.34
CA ASP A 81 -35.27 6.64 -9.53
C ASP A 81 -35.89 5.52 -8.67
N LEU A 82 -35.45 5.45 -7.41
CA LEU A 82 -35.92 4.43 -6.47
C LEU A 82 -37.39 4.65 -6.08
N GLU A 83 -37.88 5.89 -6.01
CA GLU A 83 -39.27 6.18 -5.67
C GLU A 83 -40.21 5.70 -6.79
N LYS A 84 -39.83 5.95 -8.05
CA LYS A 84 -40.56 5.42 -9.21
C LYS A 84 -40.55 3.89 -9.24
N LEU A 85 -39.43 3.26 -8.90
CA LEU A 85 -39.32 1.80 -8.82
C LEU A 85 -40.18 1.22 -7.70
N GLU A 86 -40.20 1.83 -6.51
CA GLU A 86 -40.99 1.36 -5.37
C GLU A 86 -42.50 1.44 -5.59
N ASN A 87 -42.95 2.35 -6.46
CA ASN A 87 -44.34 2.46 -6.87
C ASN A 87 -44.73 1.51 -8.02
N SER A 88 -43.82 0.63 -8.46
CA SER A 88 -44.08 -0.36 -9.52
C SER A 88 -44.67 -1.65 -8.97
N ASP A 89 -45.63 -2.22 -9.69
CA ASP A 89 -46.16 -3.56 -9.41
C ASP A 89 -45.33 -4.68 -10.08
N GLU A 90 -44.42 -4.35 -11.01
CA GLU A 90 -43.68 -5.33 -11.82
C GLU A 90 -42.25 -5.61 -11.33
N ASP A 91 -41.59 -4.61 -10.74
CA ASP A 91 -40.18 -4.65 -10.37
C ASP A 91 -39.96 -4.17 -8.94
N TYR A 92 -38.93 -4.69 -8.27
CA TYR A 92 -38.79 -4.56 -6.82
C TYR A 92 -37.35 -4.28 -6.40
N ILE A 93 -37.22 -3.58 -5.27
CA ILE A 93 -35.99 -3.51 -4.48
C ILE A 93 -36.06 -4.58 -3.40
N TYR A 94 -35.17 -5.55 -3.46
CA TYR A 94 -35.00 -6.52 -2.39
C TYR A 94 -34.11 -5.95 -1.30
N ARG A 95 -34.63 -5.90 -0.06
CA ARG A 95 -33.90 -5.49 1.14
C ARG A 95 -33.79 -6.66 2.08
N MET A 96 -32.59 -7.17 2.24
CA MET A 96 -32.32 -8.31 3.10
C MET A 96 -31.46 -7.86 4.27
N LYS A 97 -31.88 -8.20 5.50
CA LYS A 97 -30.99 -8.07 6.65
C LYS A 97 -29.79 -8.98 6.46
N ALA A 98 -28.60 -8.41 6.56
CA ALA A 98 -27.35 -9.10 6.64
C ALA A 98 -26.80 -8.86 8.04
N THR A 99 -26.34 -9.89 8.73
CA THR A 99 -25.65 -9.70 10.02
C THR A 99 -24.36 -10.47 9.95
N SER A 100 -23.48 -10.04 9.05
CA SER A 100 -22.14 -10.61 8.93
C SER A 100 -21.08 -9.55 9.20
N SER A 101 -20.10 -9.96 10.01
CA SER A 101 -18.82 -9.28 10.17
C SER A 101 -17.76 -10.21 9.63
N GLU A 102 -17.11 -9.83 8.54
CA GLU A 102 -16.03 -10.59 7.94
C GLU A 102 -14.85 -9.63 7.75
N PRO A 103 -13.64 -9.99 8.19
CA PRO A 103 -12.49 -9.22 7.82
C PRO A 103 -12.20 -9.36 6.32
N ARG A 104 -11.57 -8.35 5.72
CA ARG A 104 -11.01 -8.46 4.37
C ARG A 104 -9.60 -7.92 4.33
N ASP A 105 -8.71 -8.74 3.81
CA ASP A 105 -7.30 -8.42 3.66
C ASP A 105 -6.94 -8.36 2.19
N TYR A 106 -6.11 -7.37 1.84
CA TYR A 106 -5.52 -7.21 0.53
C TYR A 106 -4.03 -6.93 0.70
N ALA A 107 -3.17 -7.51 -0.12
CA ALA A 107 -1.74 -7.25 -0.04
C ALA A 107 -1.02 -7.46 -1.38
N GLY A 108 0.04 -6.68 -1.59
CA GLY A 108 0.89 -6.82 -2.77
C GLY A 108 2.33 -6.40 -2.49
N GLU A 109 3.26 -7.04 -3.19
CA GLU A 109 4.68 -6.67 -3.16
C GLU A 109 4.93 -5.24 -3.67
N ASN A 110 3.99 -4.69 -4.44
CA ASN A 110 3.99 -3.30 -4.90
C ASN A 110 2.55 -2.78 -5.05
N ALA A 111 2.43 -1.48 -5.32
CA ALA A 111 1.14 -0.82 -5.49
C ALA A 111 0.24 -1.49 -6.56
N THR A 112 0.81 -1.90 -7.69
CA THR A 112 0.07 -2.54 -8.79
C THR A 112 -0.49 -3.89 -8.39
N THR A 113 0.30 -4.75 -7.75
CA THR A 113 -0.16 -6.07 -7.31
C THR A 113 -1.18 -5.95 -6.17
N PHE A 114 -1.03 -4.97 -5.29
CA PHE A 114 -2.02 -4.66 -4.26
C PHE A 114 -3.37 -4.22 -4.85
N LEU A 115 -3.39 -3.31 -5.82
CA LEU A 115 -4.61 -2.89 -6.51
C LEU A 115 -5.25 -4.03 -7.33
N THR A 116 -4.43 -4.92 -7.87
CA THR A 116 -4.90 -6.13 -8.56
C THR A 116 -5.63 -7.05 -7.58
N ASP A 117 -5.09 -7.24 -6.38
CA ASP A 117 -5.70 -8.04 -5.31
C ASP A 117 -7.07 -7.46 -4.88
N ILE A 118 -7.17 -6.14 -4.72
CA ILE A 118 -8.44 -5.44 -4.51
C ILE A 118 -9.41 -5.71 -5.67
N THR A 119 -8.95 -5.55 -6.91
CA THR A 119 -9.79 -5.62 -8.12
C THR A 119 -10.32 -7.03 -8.38
N ASN A 120 -9.57 -8.08 -8.00
CA ASN A 120 -10.01 -9.46 -8.07
C ASN A 120 -11.28 -9.72 -7.24
N SER A 121 -11.55 -8.90 -6.21
CA SER A 121 -12.79 -9.00 -5.42
C SER A 121 -14.04 -8.42 -6.12
N LEU A 122 -13.88 -7.59 -7.15
CA LEU A 122 -14.99 -6.94 -7.87
C LEU A 122 -15.46 -7.75 -9.09
N ILE A 123 -14.55 -8.43 -9.79
CA ILE A 123 -14.72 -9.12 -11.10
C ILE A 123 -15.68 -8.39 -12.05
N LEU A 124 -15.13 -7.52 -12.92
CA LEU A 124 -15.87 -6.74 -13.93
C LEU A 124 -15.75 -7.30 -15.35
N GLY A 125 -15.52 -8.61 -15.50
CA GLY A 125 -15.28 -9.23 -16.81
C GLY A 125 -14.06 -8.62 -17.53
N ASP A 126 -14.24 -8.23 -18.79
CA ASP A 126 -13.17 -7.77 -19.70
C ASP A 126 -12.41 -6.52 -19.21
N ILE A 127 -13.06 -5.61 -18.47
CA ILE A 127 -12.47 -4.33 -18.03
C ILE A 127 -11.35 -4.56 -17.00
N ASN A 128 -11.50 -5.56 -16.11
CA ASN A 128 -10.52 -5.89 -15.08
C ASN A 128 -9.21 -6.45 -15.65
N SER A 129 -9.27 -7.10 -16.81
CA SER A 129 -8.09 -7.74 -17.41
C SER A 129 -7.08 -6.76 -17.99
N ARG A 130 -7.47 -5.49 -18.20
CA ARG A 130 -6.70 -4.51 -18.98
C ARG A 130 -6.22 -3.29 -18.18
N ASN A 131 -6.80 -3.01 -17.01
CA ASN A 131 -6.57 -1.77 -16.27
C ASN A 131 -6.45 -1.98 -14.77
N ALA A 132 -5.65 -1.15 -14.10
CA ALA A 132 -5.67 -1.04 -12.65
C ALA A 132 -6.96 -0.31 -12.23
N LEU A 133 -7.78 -0.95 -11.41
CA LEU A 133 -8.95 -0.31 -10.81
C LEU A 133 -8.64 0.11 -9.38
N SER A 134 -9.55 0.91 -8.81
CA SER A 134 -9.44 1.40 -7.43
C SER A 134 -8.15 2.18 -7.14
N VAL A 135 -7.53 2.81 -8.15
CA VAL A 135 -6.27 3.55 -8.03
C VAL A 135 -6.36 4.69 -7.01
N GLY A 136 -7.55 5.29 -6.85
CA GLY A 136 -7.84 6.26 -5.81
C GLY A 136 -7.60 5.75 -4.38
N THR A 137 -7.56 4.44 -4.14
CA THR A 137 -7.21 3.85 -2.83
C THR A 137 -5.82 4.27 -2.38
N ILE A 138 -4.91 4.49 -3.33
CA ILE A 138 -3.56 4.99 -3.08
C ILE A 138 -3.53 6.51 -3.26
N LEU A 139 -3.95 7.00 -4.44
CA LEU A 139 -3.69 8.38 -4.85
C LEU A 139 -4.46 9.45 -4.06
N LYS A 140 -5.55 9.11 -3.34
CA LYS A 140 -6.23 10.08 -2.48
C LYS A 140 -5.42 10.49 -1.25
N HIS A 141 -4.35 9.74 -0.93
CA HIS A 141 -3.50 9.98 0.23
C HIS A 141 -2.22 10.68 -0.20
N LYS A 142 -1.98 11.91 0.27
CA LYS A 142 -0.74 12.66 0.01
C LYS A 142 0.52 11.87 0.35
N GLU A 143 0.42 10.99 1.36
CA GLU A 143 1.50 10.13 1.81
C GLU A 143 1.89 9.04 0.80
N PHE A 144 0.99 8.72 -0.13
CA PHE A 144 1.16 7.69 -1.16
C PHE A 144 1.06 8.26 -2.60
N GLU A 145 0.61 9.50 -2.76
CA GLU A 145 0.24 10.14 -4.03
C GLU A 145 1.40 10.26 -5.02
N SER A 146 2.57 10.74 -4.58
CA SER A 146 3.72 10.93 -5.48
C SER A 146 4.25 9.60 -6.02
N ASP A 147 4.73 9.56 -7.25
CA ASP A 147 5.35 8.39 -7.89
C ASP A 147 6.40 7.69 -7.02
N TYR A 148 7.20 8.45 -6.26
CA TYR A 148 8.17 7.88 -5.33
C TYR A 148 7.52 7.07 -4.20
N ASN A 149 6.42 7.59 -3.63
CA ASN A 149 5.75 7.01 -2.47
C ASN A 149 4.98 5.71 -2.79
N HIS A 150 4.84 5.36 -4.07
CA HIS A 150 4.33 4.07 -4.55
C HIS A 150 5.29 3.40 -5.56
N SER A 151 6.58 3.75 -5.48
CA SER A 151 7.64 3.17 -6.30
C SER A 151 7.89 1.69 -6.01
N SER A 152 8.67 1.02 -6.87
CA SER A 152 8.85 -0.43 -6.86
C SER A 152 9.43 -1.05 -5.59
N GLN A 153 10.00 -0.25 -4.68
CA GLN A 153 10.53 -0.73 -3.40
C GLN A 153 9.46 -0.85 -2.30
N TYR A 154 8.31 -0.19 -2.47
CA TYR A 154 7.26 -0.13 -1.46
C TYR A 154 6.19 -1.18 -1.73
N SER A 155 5.88 -1.97 -0.71
CA SER A 155 4.78 -2.91 -0.66
C SER A 155 3.59 -2.30 0.09
N PHE A 156 2.39 -2.82 -0.20
CA PHE A 156 1.14 -2.30 0.35
C PHE A 156 0.29 -3.44 0.90
N ALA A 157 -0.40 -3.17 2.01
CA ALA A 157 -1.40 -4.05 2.58
C ALA A 157 -2.57 -3.26 3.16
N SER A 158 -3.74 -3.86 3.15
CA SER A 158 -4.95 -3.34 3.77
C SER A 158 -5.59 -4.46 4.57
N SER A 159 -6.05 -4.16 5.77
CA SER A 159 -6.94 -5.03 6.54
C SER A 159 -8.17 -4.25 6.96
N GLU A 160 -9.34 -4.83 6.75
CA GLU A 160 -10.63 -4.19 6.97
C GLU A 160 -11.46 -4.96 7.98
N GLN A 161 -12.12 -4.26 8.91
CA GLN A 161 -13.26 -4.79 9.64
C GLN A 161 -14.54 -4.25 9.02
N LEU A 162 -15.46 -5.15 8.68
CA LEU A 162 -16.70 -4.80 8.02
C LEU A 162 -17.87 -5.28 8.84
N PHE A 163 -18.91 -4.47 8.89
CA PHE A 163 -20.22 -4.87 9.37
C PHE A 163 -21.23 -4.56 8.27
N THR A 164 -21.73 -5.60 7.59
CA THR A 164 -22.80 -5.42 6.60
C THR A 164 -24.13 -5.67 7.31
N ALA A 165 -24.93 -4.61 7.45
CA ALA A 165 -26.23 -4.63 8.12
C ALA A 165 -27.35 -5.06 7.16
N GLU A 166 -27.24 -4.65 5.89
CA GLU A 166 -28.24 -4.97 4.88
C GLU A 166 -27.61 -5.20 3.52
N ARG A 167 -28.26 -6.02 2.71
CA ARG A 167 -27.98 -6.17 1.28
C ARG A 167 -29.18 -5.68 0.49
N TRP A 168 -28.96 -4.73 -0.40
CA TRP A 168 -29.98 -4.15 -1.27
C TRP A 168 -29.66 -4.46 -2.74
N TYR A 169 -30.65 -4.92 -3.49
CA TYR A 169 -30.48 -5.22 -4.91
C TYR A 169 -31.80 -5.13 -5.69
N PHE A 170 -31.69 -4.90 -6.99
CA PHE A 170 -32.83 -4.83 -7.90
C PHE A 170 -33.30 -6.21 -8.37
N SER A 171 -34.60 -6.32 -8.69
CA SER A 171 -35.10 -7.34 -9.63
C SER A 171 -34.39 -7.20 -10.99
N PHE A 172 -34.45 -8.25 -11.82
CA PHE A 172 -33.62 -8.37 -13.04
C PHE A 172 -34.00 -7.42 -14.21
N PHE A 173 -34.75 -6.34 -14.00
CA PHE A 173 -35.16 -5.43 -15.08
C PHE A 173 -33.97 -4.81 -15.82
N TYR A 174 -32.87 -4.55 -15.12
CA TYR A 174 -31.66 -3.93 -15.68
C TYR A 174 -30.90 -4.83 -16.65
N THR A 175 -31.20 -6.14 -16.69
CA THR A 175 -30.60 -7.07 -17.65
C THR A 175 -31.45 -7.27 -18.90
N LEU A 176 -32.63 -6.65 -18.97
CA LEU A 176 -33.58 -6.82 -20.08
C LEU A 176 -33.70 -5.52 -20.85
N GLU A 177 -33.38 -5.56 -22.15
CA GLU A 177 -33.32 -4.37 -23.02
C GLU A 177 -34.61 -3.53 -22.98
N LYS A 178 -35.76 -4.20 -22.89
CA LYS A 178 -37.08 -3.56 -22.82
C LYS A 178 -37.31 -2.78 -21.52
N TYR A 179 -36.66 -3.15 -20.42
CA TYR A 179 -37.02 -2.71 -19.06
C TYR A 179 -35.96 -1.87 -18.37
N LYS A 180 -34.69 -1.97 -18.78
CA LYS A 180 -33.57 -1.27 -18.13
C LYS A 180 -33.68 0.26 -18.12
N TYR A 181 -34.52 0.84 -18.98
CA TYR A 181 -34.75 2.29 -19.07
C TYR A 181 -35.92 2.81 -18.21
N ARG A 182 -36.77 1.92 -17.67
CA ARG A 182 -38.06 2.30 -17.04
C ARG A 182 -37.90 3.24 -15.85
N TYR A 183 -36.82 3.05 -15.09
CA TYR A 183 -36.60 3.70 -13.81
C TYR A 183 -35.40 4.62 -13.82
N LEU A 184 -34.96 5.11 -14.98
CA LEU A 184 -33.93 6.14 -15.03
C LEU A 184 -34.46 7.44 -14.41
N THR A 185 -33.59 8.18 -13.73
CA THR A 185 -33.91 9.53 -13.29
C THR A 185 -34.06 10.44 -14.51
N GLN A 186 -35.02 11.36 -14.46
CA GLN A 186 -35.21 12.34 -15.53
C GLN A 186 -33.94 13.19 -15.75
N GLU A 187 -33.19 13.44 -14.68
CA GLU A 187 -31.92 14.17 -14.74
C GLU A 187 -30.89 13.40 -15.57
N PHE A 188 -30.71 12.09 -15.34
CA PHE A 188 -29.79 11.27 -16.14
C PHE A 188 -30.19 11.22 -17.61
N GLU A 189 -31.48 11.07 -17.93
CA GLU A 189 -31.96 11.08 -19.32
C GLU A 189 -31.69 12.42 -20.04
N ASN A 190 -31.94 13.53 -19.34
CA ASN A 190 -31.67 14.88 -19.86
C ASN A 190 -30.17 15.11 -20.08
N ASP A 191 -29.35 14.66 -19.14
CA ASP A 191 -27.90 14.81 -19.19
C ASP A 191 -27.28 13.94 -20.30
N VAL A 192 -27.75 12.70 -20.48
CA VAL A 192 -27.34 11.86 -21.60
C VAL A 192 -27.60 12.55 -22.94
N THR A 193 -28.69 13.29 -23.04
CA THR A 193 -29.05 14.03 -24.27
C THR A 193 -28.20 15.29 -24.46
N SER A 194 -27.86 16.00 -23.38
CA SER A 194 -27.32 17.37 -23.43
C SER A 194 -25.83 17.49 -23.14
N LEU A 195 -25.26 16.59 -22.34
CA LEU A 195 -23.86 16.64 -21.89
C LEU A 195 -22.90 15.92 -22.85
N ALA A 196 -21.63 16.33 -22.76
CA ALA A 196 -20.52 15.58 -23.32
C ALA A 196 -20.28 14.28 -22.52
N ALA A 197 -19.63 13.30 -23.15
CA ALA A 197 -19.40 12.00 -22.52
C ALA A 197 -18.56 12.12 -21.24
N GLU A 198 -17.56 12.98 -21.24
CA GLU A 198 -16.70 13.26 -20.09
C GLU A 198 -17.48 13.88 -18.92
N ASP A 199 -18.45 14.76 -19.19
CA ASP A 199 -19.28 15.38 -18.17
C ASP A 199 -20.26 14.37 -17.55
N ILE A 200 -20.78 13.43 -18.35
CA ILE A 200 -21.56 12.29 -17.85
C ILE A 200 -20.71 11.45 -16.90
N ILE A 201 -19.46 11.15 -17.26
CA ILE A 201 -18.53 10.39 -16.41
C ILE A 201 -18.23 11.13 -15.10
N ASN A 202 -17.96 12.44 -15.17
CA ASN A 202 -17.68 13.24 -13.98
C ASN A 202 -18.86 13.26 -13.00
N LYS A 203 -20.08 13.31 -13.52
CA LYS A 203 -21.31 13.41 -12.71
C LYS A 203 -21.82 12.05 -12.19
N TYR A 204 -21.77 11.02 -13.02
CA TYR A 204 -22.37 9.70 -12.75
C TYR A 204 -21.34 8.58 -12.58
N GLY A 205 -20.05 8.86 -12.73
CA GLY A 205 -19.01 7.83 -12.69
C GLY A 205 -19.04 6.96 -13.94
N THR A 206 -18.62 5.71 -13.81
CA THR A 206 -18.43 4.79 -14.94
C THR A 206 -19.40 3.61 -14.90
N HIS A 207 -19.87 3.25 -13.70
CA HIS A 207 -20.72 2.08 -13.48
C HIS A 207 -21.91 2.42 -12.57
N LEU A 208 -22.92 1.56 -12.60
CA LEU A 208 -24.11 1.61 -11.76
C LEU A 208 -24.03 0.56 -10.66
N LEU A 209 -24.37 0.94 -9.43
CA LEU A 209 -24.54 0.03 -8.30
C LEU A 209 -25.91 -0.67 -8.36
N VAL A 210 -25.94 -1.98 -8.61
CA VAL A 210 -27.20 -2.75 -8.72
C VAL A 210 -27.41 -3.82 -7.63
N ASP A 211 -26.34 -4.16 -6.89
CA ASP A 211 -26.37 -5.10 -5.78
C ASP A 211 -25.25 -4.76 -4.79
N VAL A 212 -25.65 -4.25 -3.62
CA VAL A 212 -24.75 -3.66 -2.64
C VAL A 212 -25.01 -4.19 -1.25
N GLY A 213 -23.94 -4.33 -0.47
CA GLY A 213 -24.00 -4.41 0.98
C GLY A 213 -23.79 -3.02 1.58
N ILE A 214 -24.60 -2.67 2.57
CA ILE A 214 -24.49 -1.42 3.31
C ILE A 214 -24.36 -1.69 4.82
N GLY A 215 -23.66 -0.80 5.51
CA GLY A 215 -23.38 -0.92 6.93
C GLY A 215 -22.25 0.01 7.34
N ALA A 216 -21.21 -0.52 7.98
CA ALA A 216 -20.05 0.27 8.40
C ALA A 216 -18.74 -0.46 8.13
N ARG A 217 -17.66 0.31 7.97
CA ARG A 217 -16.34 -0.23 7.62
C ARG A 217 -15.22 0.54 8.32
N PHE A 218 -14.27 -0.20 8.85
CA PHE A 218 -12.97 0.28 9.29
C PHE A 218 -11.89 -0.34 8.39
N ARG A 219 -10.91 0.45 7.95
CA ARG A 219 -9.76 0.00 7.14
C ARG A 219 -8.46 0.51 7.73
N GLY A 220 -7.48 -0.38 7.90
CA GLY A 220 -6.08 0.00 8.07
C GLY A 220 -5.32 -0.22 6.77
N LEU A 221 -4.87 0.86 6.14
CA LEU A 221 -4.06 0.86 4.92
C LEU A 221 -2.59 1.13 5.29
N TYR A 222 -1.70 0.23 4.91
CA TYR A 222 -0.30 0.24 5.29
C TYR A 222 0.62 0.14 4.09
N ARG A 223 1.70 0.91 4.12
CA ARG A 223 2.80 0.84 3.15
C ARG A 223 4.12 0.73 3.87
N THR A 224 5.02 -0.13 3.41
CA THR A 224 6.37 -0.30 3.97
C THR A 224 7.36 -0.71 2.89
N ALA A 225 8.66 -0.71 3.19
CA ALA A 225 9.67 -1.42 2.41
C ALA A 225 10.12 -2.66 3.19
N VAL A 226 10.45 -3.74 2.47
CA VAL A 226 10.95 -4.99 3.07
C VAL A 226 12.26 -5.40 2.38
N PRO A 227 13.39 -4.73 2.67
CA PRO A 227 14.64 -4.89 1.92
C PRO A 227 15.22 -6.31 1.93
N THR A 228 14.89 -7.10 2.97
CA THR A 228 15.41 -8.45 3.19
C THR A 228 14.54 -9.54 2.53
N ALA A 229 13.37 -9.19 1.99
CA ALA A 229 12.50 -10.16 1.36
C ALA A 229 13.13 -10.70 0.07
N THR A 230 13.13 -12.03 -0.07
CA THR A 230 13.77 -12.73 -1.19
C THR A 230 12.77 -13.16 -2.28
N SER A 231 11.48 -12.90 -2.08
CA SER A 231 10.42 -13.21 -3.04
C SER A 231 9.22 -12.26 -2.91
N ALA A 232 8.41 -12.17 -3.97
CA ALA A 232 7.13 -11.48 -3.98
C ALA A 232 6.22 -11.97 -2.85
N THR A 233 6.10 -13.30 -2.71
CA THR A 233 5.27 -13.94 -1.69
C THR A 233 5.70 -13.57 -0.27
N SER A 234 7.01 -13.58 0.01
CA SER A 234 7.55 -13.15 1.30
C SER A 234 7.25 -11.69 1.58
N THR A 235 7.44 -10.81 0.59
CA THR A 235 7.15 -9.38 0.70
C THR A 235 5.67 -9.15 1.06
N THR A 236 4.75 -9.76 0.31
CA THR A 236 3.30 -9.67 0.56
C THR A 236 2.94 -10.16 1.96
N LYS A 237 3.46 -11.32 2.38
CA LYS A 237 3.19 -11.89 3.71
C LYS A 237 3.68 -10.98 4.84
N ILE A 238 4.94 -10.53 4.78
CA ILE A 238 5.55 -9.65 5.78
C ILE A 238 4.78 -8.33 5.86
N THR A 239 4.38 -7.78 4.72
CA THR A 239 3.66 -6.51 4.67
C THR A 239 2.27 -6.61 5.32
N LEU A 240 1.53 -7.70 5.06
CA LEU A 240 0.24 -7.94 5.70
C LEU A 240 0.38 -8.17 7.21
N LEU A 241 1.35 -9.00 7.63
CA LEU A 241 1.66 -9.21 9.06
C LEU A 241 1.98 -7.90 9.76
N SER A 242 2.81 -7.08 9.13
CA SER A 242 3.19 -5.77 9.65
C SER A 242 1.97 -4.84 9.74
N ALA A 243 1.10 -4.81 8.74
CA ALA A 243 -0.12 -4.01 8.79
C ALA A 243 -1.01 -4.40 9.99
N LEU A 244 -1.24 -5.71 10.20
CA LEU A 244 -2.04 -6.21 11.32
C LEU A 244 -1.42 -5.86 12.68
N GLU A 245 -0.10 -6.03 12.83
CA GLU A 245 0.63 -5.68 14.04
C GLU A 245 0.55 -4.17 14.31
N LYS A 246 0.76 -3.32 13.30
CA LYS A 246 0.67 -1.86 13.46
C LYS A 246 -0.73 -1.38 13.80
N ILE A 247 -1.77 -2.03 13.27
CA ILE A 247 -3.17 -1.81 13.66
C ILE A 247 -3.38 -2.22 15.12
N GLY A 248 -2.90 -3.40 15.52
CA GLY A 248 -2.96 -3.93 16.89
C GLY A 248 -2.28 -3.01 17.92
N GLN A 249 -1.15 -2.41 17.56
CA GLN A 249 -0.44 -1.41 18.36
C GLN A 249 -1.27 -0.14 18.61
N GLN A 250 -2.30 0.12 17.79
CA GLN A 250 -3.26 1.21 18.04
C GLN A 250 -4.46 0.76 18.90
N GLY A 251 -4.46 -0.47 19.42
CA GLY A 251 -5.57 -1.02 20.20
C GLY A 251 -6.79 -1.41 19.38
N LEU A 252 -6.61 -1.62 18.07
CA LEU A 252 -7.66 -1.98 17.12
C LEU A 252 -7.47 -3.40 16.61
N PHE A 253 -8.55 -4.03 16.17
CA PHE A 253 -8.53 -5.40 15.64
C PHE A 253 -9.51 -5.52 14.49
N THR A 254 -9.06 -6.06 13.35
CA THR A 254 -9.92 -6.17 12.16
C THR A 254 -10.75 -7.45 12.12
N GLY A 255 -10.44 -8.44 12.96
CA GLY A 255 -10.96 -9.81 12.82
C GLY A 255 -9.99 -10.74 12.09
N SER A 256 -8.93 -10.19 11.47
CA SER A 256 -7.92 -10.96 10.75
C SER A 256 -6.77 -11.43 11.62
N GLY A 257 -6.23 -12.59 11.27
CA GLY A 257 -4.92 -13.05 11.73
C GLY A 257 -4.12 -13.55 10.54
N ALA A 258 -2.86 -13.16 10.45
CA ALA A 258 -1.89 -13.77 9.55
C ALA A 258 -0.90 -14.57 10.40
N GLY A 259 -0.57 -15.79 9.97
CA GLY A 259 0.46 -16.60 10.63
C GLY A 259 1.85 -16.02 10.40
N GLY A 260 2.63 -15.85 11.46
CA GLY A 260 3.98 -15.29 11.40
C GLY A 260 4.56 -15.03 12.78
N TRP A 261 5.82 -14.61 12.82
CA TRP A 261 6.56 -14.31 14.06
C TRP A 261 6.93 -12.83 14.11
N GLU A 262 7.17 -12.29 15.32
CA GLU A 262 7.60 -10.89 15.51
C GLU A 262 8.84 -10.52 14.67
N GLU A 263 9.73 -11.49 14.47
CA GLU A 263 10.94 -11.38 13.63
C GLU A 263 10.64 -11.08 12.16
N GLU A 264 9.49 -11.50 11.63
CA GLU A 264 9.07 -11.15 10.26
C GLU A 264 8.64 -9.68 10.18
N VAL A 265 7.95 -9.16 11.21
CA VAL A 265 7.55 -7.75 11.26
C VAL A 265 8.75 -6.82 11.34
N ALA A 266 9.80 -7.23 12.05
CA ALA A 266 11.06 -6.48 12.19
C ALA A 266 11.81 -6.28 10.86
N GLN A 267 11.45 -7.00 9.80
CA GLN A 267 12.01 -6.83 8.45
C GLN A 267 11.39 -5.65 7.69
N SER A 268 10.23 -5.16 8.13
CA SER A 268 9.58 -3.98 7.56
C SER A 268 10.20 -2.70 8.12
N ILE A 269 10.38 -1.70 7.26
CA ILE A 269 10.95 -0.41 7.63
C ILE A 269 10.19 0.76 7.00
N GLY A 270 10.29 1.96 7.59
CA GLY A 270 9.70 3.18 7.03
C GLY A 270 8.18 3.11 6.85
N GLY A 271 7.49 2.35 7.70
CA GLY A 271 6.07 2.06 7.60
C GLY A 271 5.21 3.32 7.70
N GLN A 272 4.13 3.39 6.93
CA GLN A 272 3.10 4.42 7.06
C GLN A 272 1.73 3.74 7.15
N LEU A 273 1.09 3.86 8.32
CA LEU A 273 -0.26 3.39 8.56
C LEU A 273 -1.26 4.54 8.43
N ILE A 274 -2.35 4.29 7.71
CA ILE A 274 -3.51 5.16 7.62
C ILE A 274 -4.74 4.36 8.07
N LEU A 275 -5.40 4.85 9.12
CA LEU A 275 -6.64 4.30 9.66
C LEU A 275 -7.82 5.09 9.11
N GLU A 276 -8.81 4.38 8.57
CA GLU A 276 -9.93 4.97 7.86
C GLU A 276 -11.27 4.40 8.33
N PHE A 277 -12.21 5.29 8.60
CA PHE A 277 -13.51 4.98 9.19
C PHE A 277 -14.62 5.48 8.29
N TYR A 278 -15.52 4.57 7.92
CA TYR A 278 -16.58 4.83 6.95
C TYR A 278 -17.95 4.48 7.56
N GLY A 279 -18.90 5.41 7.44
CA GLY A 279 -20.22 5.27 8.05
C GLY A 279 -20.20 5.47 9.57
N GLY A 280 -21.36 5.29 10.19
CA GLY A 280 -21.56 5.60 11.60
C GLY A 280 -21.47 7.08 11.94
N ASN A 281 -21.58 7.38 13.23
CA ASN A 281 -21.33 8.71 13.73
C ASN A 281 -19.83 8.96 13.88
N THR A 282 -19.20 9.39 12.79
CA THR A 282 -17.76 9.71 12.76
C THR A 282 -17.39 10.91 13.64
N SER A 283 -18.36 11.72 14.11
CA SER A 283 -18.08 12.80 15.07
C SER A 283 -17.63 12.27 16.43
N LEU A 284 -17.85 10.98 16.72
CA LEU A 284 -17.36 10.30 17.92
C LEU A 284 -15.85 10.02 17.85
N LEU A 285 -15.25 10.11 16.66
CA LEU A 285 -13.83 9.88 16.40
C LEU A 285 -13.07 11.22 16.35
N THR A 286 -13.05 11.93 17.48
CA THR A 286 -12.47 13.30 17.58
C THR A 286 -10.94 13.34 17.56
N SER A 287 -10.29 12.19 17.79
CA SER A 287 -8.84 11.98 17.68
C SER A 287 -8.59 10.55 17.23
N GLN A 288 -7.31 10.18 17.08
CA GLN A 288 -6.93 8.77 16.90
C GLN A 288 -7.64 7.91 17.95
N PRO A 289 -8.52 6.97 17.54
CA PRO A 289 -9.42 6.32 18.46
C PRO A 289 -8.63 5.35 19.34
N ILE A 290 -8.72 5.57 20.65
CA ILE A 290 -8.52 4.51 21.64
C ILE A 290 -9.73 3.56 21.60
N THR A 291 -9.61 2.38 22.20
CA THR A 291 -10.65 1.32 22.20
C THR A 291 -12.05 1.83 22.52
N ASP A 292 -12.21 2.77 23.46
CA ASP A 292 -13.51 3.34 23.82
C ASP A 292 -14.13 4.18 22.69
N GLY A 293 -13.35 5.00 22.00
CA GLY A 293 -13.82 5.81 20.87
C GLY A 293 -14.20 4.95 19.68
N PHE A 294 -13.41 3.90 19.42
CA PHE A 294 -13.74 2.88 18.43
C PHE A 294 -15.07 2.20 18.75
N ASN A 295 -15.25 1.73 19.99
CA ASN A 295 -16.48 1.05 20.41
C ASN A 295 -17.70 1.97 20.37
N ALA A 296 -17.55 3.24 20.74
CA ALA A 296 -18.62 4.23 20.64
C ALA A 296 -19.05 4.45 19.18
N TRP A 297 -18.08 4.62 18.27
CA TRP A 297 -18.35 4.69 16.84
C TRP A 297 -18.99 3.40 16.33
N TRP A 298 -18.45 2.23 16.70
CA TRP A 298 -18.96 0.92 16.29
C TRP A 298 -20.42 0.69 16.69
N ASN A 299 -20.81 1.16 17.87
CA ASN A 299 -22.18 1.04 18.37
C ASN A 299 -23.11 2.15 17.86
N SER A 300 -22.62 3.12 17.08
CA SER A 300 -23.42 4.24 16.57
C SER A 300 -24.13 3.94 15.24
N PHE A 301 -23.87 2.78 14.64
CA PHE A 301 -24.34 2.44 13.31
C PHE A 301 -25.85 2.23 13.25
N ASN A 302 -26.50 2.90 12.30
CA ASN A 302 -27.92 2.75 12.02
C ASN A 302 -28.20 3.13 10.54
N GLU A 303 -29.44 2.92 10.11
CA GLU A 303 -29.87 3.14 8.73
C GLU A 303 -29.61 4.55 8.18
N GLU A 304 -29.53 5.57 9.05
CA GLU A 304 -29.26 6.95 8.63
C GLU A 304 -27.78 7.21 8.33
N ASN A 305 -26.87 6.32 8.78
CA ASN A 305 -25.43 6.53 8.68
C ASN A 305 -24.66 5.34 8.09
N TYR A 306 -25.34 4.49 7.31
CA TYR A 306 -24.67 3.42 6.59
C TYR A 306 -23.83 3.93 5.41
N THR A 307 -22.75 3.21 5.14
CA THR A 307 -21.88 3.33 3.97
C THR A 307 -21.89 2.04 3.17
N LEU A 308 -21.30 2.08 1.98
CA LEU A 308 -21.04 0.91 1.16
C LEU A 308 -20.01 -0.02 1.83
N THR A 309 -20.38 -1.28 2.04
CA THR A 309 -19.50 -2.32 2.60
C THR A 309 -19.18 -3.42 1.60
N LYS A 310 -20.01 -3.59 0.57
CA LYS A 310 -19.81 -4.62 -0.45
C LYS A 310 -20.44 -4.20 -1.76
N ILE A 311 -19.76 -4.50 -2.84
CA ILE A 311 -20.36 -4.59 -4.17
C ILE A 311 -20.39 -6.08 -4.51
N THR A 312 -21.55 -6.63 -4.84
CA THR A 312 -21.61 -8.04 -5.22
C THR A 312 -20.84 -8.25 -6.53
N GLN A 313 -20.02 -9.29 -6.57
CA GLN A 313 -19.20 -9.63 -7.72
C GLN A 313 -20.03 -9.74 -9.01
N ASN A 314 -19.54 -9.18 -10.12
CA ASN A 314 -20.26 -9.05 -11.40
C ASN A 314 -21.59 -8.25 -11.33
N LYS A 315 -21.82 -7.45 -10.28
CA LYS A 315 -23.05 -6.66 -10.09
C LYS A 315 -22.78 -5.15 -10.07
N VAL A 316 -21.91 -4.72 -10.97
CA VAL A 316 -21.88 -3.33 -11.44
C VAL A 316 -22.07 -3.31 -12.94
N LEU A 317 -22.96 -2.42 -13.39
CA LEU A 317 -23.36 -2.32 -14.79
C LEU A 317 -22.71 -1.06 -15.39
N PRO A 318 -21.91 -1.15 -16.46
CA PRO A 318 -21.37 0.05 -17.10
C PRO A 318 -22.50 1.00 -17.52
N ILE A 319 -22.38 2.30 -17.21
CA ILE A 319 -23.51 3.23 -17.38
C ILE A 319 -23.92 3.43 -18.85
N TYR A 320 -23.01 3.19 -19.80
CA TYR A 320 -23.32 3.24 -21.22
C TYR A 320 -24.37 2.19 -21.64
N GLU A 321 -24.56 1.11 -20.85
CA GLU A 321 -25.63 0.14 -21.10
C GLU A 321 -27.02 0.69 -20.82
N LEU A 322 -27.13 1.81 -20.10
CA LEU A 322 -28.38 2.51 -19.82
C LEU A 322 -28.65 3.67 -20.78
N ILE A 323 -27.87 3.81 -21.84
CA ILE A 323 -28.06 4.83 -22.88
C ILE A 323 -28.74 4.18 -24.08
N ALA A 324 -29.93 4.68 -24.43
CA ALA A 324 -30.72 4.16 -25.55
C ALA A 324 -30.21 4.62 -26.92
N ASP A 325 -29.73 5.87 -27.03
CA ASP A 325 -29.16 6.38 -28.26
C ASP A 325 -27.84 5.68 -28.57
N ALA A 326 -27.77 4.97 -29.70
CA ALA A 326 -26.62 4.15 -30.06
C ALA A 326 -25.32 4.97 -30.26
N THR A 327 -25.44 6.21 -30.75
CA THR A 327 -24.28 7.07 -30.99
C THR A 327 -23.71 7.57 -29.67
N LYS A 328 -24.56 8.09 -28.78
CA LYS A 328 -24.17 8.55 -27.45
C LYS A 328 -23.66 7.39 -26.59
N LYS A 329 -24.26 6.20 -26.70
CA LYS A 329 -23.80 4.98 -26.04
C LYS A 329 -22.33 4.68 -26.39
N GLU A 330 -21.99 4.65 -27.68
CA GLU A 330 -20.60 4.37 -28.08
C GLU A 330 -19.65 5.50 -27.65
N GLN A 331 -20.06 6.77 -27.75
CA GLN A 331 -19.26 7.90 -27.25
C GLN A 331 -18.94 7.80 -25.76
N VAL A 332 -19.93 7.45 -24.93
CA VAL A 332 -19.74 7.30 -23.48
C VAL A 332 -18.90 6.07 -23.16
N LYS A 333 -19.09 4.97 -23.90
CA LYS A 333 -18.25 3.78 -23.77
C LYS A 333 -16.78 4.08 -24.05
N ASP A 334 -16.48 4.72 -25.19
CA ASP A 334 -15.11 5.10 -25.57
C ASP A 334 -14.49 6.05 -24.54
N ALA A 335 -15.27 7.02 -24.05
CA ALA A 335 -14.83 7.95 -23.02
C ALA A 335 -14.55 7.25 -21.68
N ILE A 336 -15.36 6.26 -21.29
CA ILE A 336 -15.13 5.46 -20.07
C ILE A 336 -13.87 4.60 -20.21
N GLU A 337 -13.69 3.92 -21.34
CA GLU A 337 -12.49 3.11 -21.60
C GLU A 337 -11.23 3.98 -21.54
N LYS A 338 -11.26 5.16 -22.18
CA LYS A 338 -10.18 6.14 -22.13
C LYS A 338 -9.95 6.65 -20.71
N TYR A 339 -11.01 7.04 -19.99
CA TYR A 339 -10.94 7.52 -18.62
C TYR A 339 -10.25 6.49 -17.72
N ILE A 340 -10.71 5.24 -17.72
CA ILE A 340 -10.14 4.15 -16.91
C ILE A 340 -8.67 3.90 -17.29
N SER A 341 -8.34 3.86 -18.59
CA SER A 341 -6.95 3.63 -19.04
C SER A 341 -5.97 4.74 -18.62
N ASN A 342 -6.47 5.95 -18.39
CA ASN A 342 -5.67 7.07 -17.92
C ASN A 342 -5.41 7.03 -16.41
N GLN A 343 -6.19 6.26 -15.64
CA GLN A 343 -6.04 6.08 -14.19
C GLN A 343 -4.96 5.03 -13.88
N LYS A 344 -3.74 5.23 -14.37
CA LYS A 344 -2.61 4.32 -14.15
C LYS A 344 -1.61 4.93 -13.18
N LEU A 345 -0.99 4.07 -12.36
CA LEU A 345 0.15 4.46 -11.55
C LEU A 345 1.38 4.62 -12.44
N SER A 346 2.17 5.66 -12.17
CA SER A 346 3.47 5.85 -12.79
C SER A 346 4.46 4.88 -12.14
N LEU A 347 5.18 4.10 -12.95
CA LEU A 347 6.13 3.13 -12.43
C LEU A 347 7.51 3.78 -12.26
N VAL A 348 7.78 4.28 -11.06
CA VAL A 348 9.13 4.71 -10.68
C VAL A 348 9.86 3.54 -10.03
N SER A 349 11.03 3.20 -10.60
CA SER A 349 11.83 2.08 -10.11
C SER A 349 12.89 2.52 -9.12
N THR A 350 12.76 2.09 -7.88
CA THR A 350 13.63 2.42 -6.75
C THR A 350 14.10 1.15 -6.04
N THR A 351 15.15 1.30 -5.25
CA THR A 351 15.70 0.24 -4.41
C THR A 351 16.35 0.86 -3.16
N PRO A 352 16.33 0.17 -2.02
CA PRO A 352 17.11 0.59 -0.87
C PRO A 352 18.61 0.44 -1.15
N LEU A 353 19.40 1.42 -0.71
CA LEU A 353 20.84 1.28 -0.52
C LEU A 353 21.08 0.60 0.82
N LEU A 354 21.76 -0.54 0.79
CA LEU A 354 21.97 -1.42 1.94
C LEU A 354 23.41 -1.31 2.44
N GLN A 355 23.57 -1.40 3.76
CA GLN A 355 24.85 -1.54 4.42
C GLN A 355 25.03 -2.97 4.95
N ALA A 356 26.25 -3.49 4.81
CA ALA A 356 26.69 -4.72 5.45
C ALA A 356 28.11 -4.57 6.01
N TRP A 357 28.42 -5.32 7.06
CA TRP A 357 29.74 -5.39 7.67
C TRP A 357 30.46 -6.68 7.27
N ASN A 358 31.71 -6.58 6.78
CA ASN A 358 32.46 -7.76 6.34
C ASN A 358 33.48 -8.31 7.37
N GLY A 359 33.43 -7.83 8.61
CA GLY A 359 34.42 -8.11 9.65
C GLY A 359 35.53 -7.05 9.77
N LYS A 360 35.72 -6.20 8.75
CA LYS A 360 36.79 -5.20 8.69
C LYS A 360 36.30 -3.79 8.37
N ASN A 361 35.39 -3.67 7.41
CA ASN A 361 34.88 -2.41 6.91
C ASN A 361 33.42 -2.55 6.43
N HIS A 362 32.72 -1.42 6.34
CA HIS A 362 31.39 -1.38 5.76
C HIS A 362 31.45 -1.62 4.25
N THR A 363 30.40 -2.28 3.77
CA THR A 363 30.16 -2.58 2.37
C THR A 363 28.75 -2.21 1.95
N TYR A 364 28.57 -1.88 0.68
CA TYR A 364 27.31 -1.34 0.16
C TYR A 364 26.76 -2.15 -1.00
N ASP A 365 25.46 -2.40 -0.98
CA ASP A 365 24.75 -3.10 -2.06
C ASP A 365 23.33 -2.57 -2.23
N THR A 366 22.64 -3.00 -3.28
CA THR A 366 21.23 -2.73 -3.54
C THR A 366 20.36 -3.99 -3.47
N SER A 367 20.98 -5.14 -3.19
CA SER A 367 20.35 -6.46 -3.14
C SER A 367 20.72 -7.16 -1.85
N TYR A 368 19.72 -7.50 -1.03
CA TYR A 368 19.95 -8.30 0.17
C TYR A 368 20.47 -9.71 -0.18
N LEU A 369 20.03 -10.28 -1.31
CA LEU A 369 20.54 -11.57 -1.79
C LEU A 369 22.05 -11.50 -2.07
N ASP A 370 22.53 -10.40 -2.66
CA ASP A 370 23.97 -10.22 -2.95
C ASP A 370 24.79 -10.17 -1.65
N ILE A 371 24.22 -9.61 -0.58
CA ILE A 371 24.83 -9.63 0.75
C ILE A 371 24.79 -11.06 1.33
N ALA A 372 23.63 -11.70 1.34
CA ALA A 372 23.41 -13.00 1.98
C ALA A 372 24.18 -14.16 1.33
N MET A 373 24.54 -14.05 0.04
CA MET A 373 25.37 -15.04 -0.65
C MET A 373 26.83 -15.06 -0.18
N HIS A 374 27.30 -14.02 0.51
CA HIS A 374 28.67 -13.91 1.00
C HIS A 374 28.73 -14.21 2.50
N SER A 375 29.29 -15.36 2.88
CA SER A 375 29.36 -15.80 4.28
C SER A 375 30.13 -14.87 5.21
N ASN A 376 30.99 -14.00 4.66
CA ASN A 376 31.74 -13.01 5.42
C ASN A 376 31.03 -11.66 5.59
N LYS A 377 29.83 -11.47 5.02
CA LYS A 377 29.06 -10.22 5.14
C LYS A 377 27.87 -10.40 6.08
N LYS A 378 27.72 -9.47 7.01
CA LYS A 378 26.56 -9.36 7.90
C LYS A 378 25.73 -8.14 7.49
N TYR A 379 24.48 -8.34 7.10
CA TYR A 379 23.55 -7.24 6.83
C TYR A 379 23.32 -6.39 8.09
N GLU A 380 23.31 -5.07 7.93
CA GLU A 380 23.12 -4.12 9.04
C GLU A 380 21.85 -3.28 8.89
N GLY A 381 21.45 -2.96 7.66
CA GLY A 381 20.23 -2.20 7.43
C GLY A 381 20.20 -1.49 6.08
N ALA A 382 19.06 -0.86 5.79
CA ALA A 382 18.92 0.07 4.69
C ALA A 382 19.26 1.50 5.18
N ILE A 383 19.89 2.27 4.30
CA ILE A 383 20.35 3.64 4.59
C ILE A 383 19.35 4.66 4.03
N CYS A 384 19.02 4.51 2.75
CA CYS A 384 18.19 5.43 1.99
C CYS A 384 17.67 4.76 0.70
N SER A 385 16.88 5.48 -0.11
CA SER A 385 16.38 4.99 -1.39
C SER A 385 17.12 5.60 -2.58
N ILE A 386 17.44 4.79 -3.58
CA ILE A 386 18.02 5.25 -4.84
C ILE A 386 17.18 4.79 -6.02
N TYR A 387 17.26 5.51 -7.13
CA TYR A 387 16.57 5.12 -8.36
C TYR A 387 17.37 4.05 -9.11
N LYS A 388 16.69 3.02 -9.62
CA LYS A 388 17.35 1.99 -10.46
C LYS A 388 17.65 2.48 -11.88
N GLN A 389 16.95 3.53 -12.31
CA GLN A 389 17.07 4.12 -13.64
C GLN A 389 17.26 5.62 -13.52
N GLN A 390 17.95 6.21 -14.50
CA GLN A 390 18.11 7.65 -14.55
C GLN A 390 16.75 8.32 -14.73
N ILE A 391 16.45 9.31 -13.91
CA ILE A 391 15.31 10.18 -14.04
C ILE A 391 15.80 11.62 -14.16
N THR A 392 14.90 12.54 -14.46
CA THR A 392 15.25 13.96 -14.61
C THR A 392 16.03 14.47 -13.39
N SER A 393 17.15 15.13 -13.64
CA SER A 393 18.02 15.73 -12.63
C SER A 393 18.75 14.75 -11.69
N THR A 394 18.76 13.44 -11.97
CA THR A 394 19.61 12.48 -11.25
C THR A 394 20.91 12.18 -11.98
N VAL A 395 21.94 11.86 -11.20
CA VAL A 395 23.27 11.42 -11.63
C VAL A 395 23.55 10.02 -11.08
N PRO A 396 24.44 9.23 -11.71
CA PRO A 396 24.83 7.93 -11.18
C PRO A 396 25.49 8.04 -9.80
N LEU A 397 25.25 7.03 -8.97
CA LEU A 397 25.94 6.77 -7.72
C LEU A 397 26.89 5.59 -7.92
N TYR A 398 28.18 5.85 -7.78
CA TYR A 398 29.24 4.88 -7.97
C TYR A 398 29.77 4.37 -6.63
N LEU A 399 30.08 3.07 -6.58
CA LEU A 399 30.81 2.42 -5.51
C LEU A 399 32.25 2.16 -5.95
N TYR A 400 33.20 2.74 -5.23
CA TYR A 400 34.63 2.53 -5.42
C TYR A 400 35.23 1.71 -4.28
N SER A 401 36.34 1.03 -4.56
CA SER A 401 37.11 0.28 -3.58
C SER A 401 38.60 0.38 -3.84
N ASN A 402 39.38 0.44 -2.76
CA ASN A 402 40.84 0.36 -2.82
C ASN A 402 41.36 -0.96 -2.21
N GLY A 403 40.49 -1.96 -2.09
CA GLY A 403 40.78 -3.25 -1.45
C GLY A 403 40.84 -3.21 0.09
N LYS A 404 40.73 -2.03 0.71
CA LYS A 404 40.67 -1.85 2.17
C LYS A 404 39.38 -1.20 2.65
N LYS A 405 38.84 -0.26 1.87
CA LYS A 405 37.63 0.51 2.15
C LYS A 405 36.77 0.57 0.89
N GLN A 406 35.47 0.78 1.10
CA GLN A 406 34.55 1.17 0.03
C GLN A 406 34.14 2.63 0.20
N ARG A 407 33.89 3.32 -0.92
CA ARG A 407 33.49 4.73 -0.94
C ARG A 407 32.45 5.01 -2.01
N LEU A 408 31.43 5.78 -1.67
CA LEU A 408 30.42 6.28 -2.58
C LEU A 408 30.85 7.61 -3.22
N SER A 409 30.51 7.79 -4.50
CA SER A 409 30.77 9.03 -5.24
C SER A 409 29.73 9.25 -6.34
N VAL A 410 29.39 10.51 -6.60
CA VAL A 410 28.60 10.92 -7.78
C VAL A 410 29.49 11.34 -8.97
N GLU A 411 30.80 11.37 -8.76
CA GLU A 411 31.80 11.69 -9.79
C GLU A 411 32.55 10.43 -10.22
N LEU A 412 32.88 10.37 -11.51
CA LEU A 412 33.83 9.39 -12.02
C LEU A 412 35.25 9.77 -11.58
N LEU A 413 35.87 8.92 -10.77
CA LEU A 413 37.25 9.14 -10.32
C LEU A 413 38.22 8.84 -11.47
N PRO A 414 39.32 9.61 -11.59
CA PRO A 414 40.38 9.32 -12.55
C PRO A 414 40.98 7.92 -12.38
N ALA A 415 41.36 7.28 -13.49
CA ALA A 415 41.85 5.90 -13.54
C ALA A 415 43.21 5.68 -12.83
N ASP A 416 43.94 6.76 -12.54
CA ASP A 416 45.23 6.79 -11.85
C ASP A 416 45.11 6.92 -10.32
N THR A 417 43.89 6.84 -9.78
CA THR A 417 43.65 6.81 -8.33
C THR A 417 43.83 5.40 -7.74
N GLU A 418 44.10 5.31 -6.43
CA GLU A 418 44.10 4.03 -5.69
C GLU A 418 42.70 3.38 -5.60
N TRP A 419 41.68 4.06 -6.12
CA TRP A 419 40.27 3.68 -6.06
C TRP A 419 39.82 3.09 -7.39
N GLN A 420 39.39 1.84 -7.35
CA GLN A 420 38.84 1.12 -8.50
C GLN A 420 37.32 1.16 -8.44
N LEU A 421 36.68 1.45 -9.58
CA LEU A 421 35.23 1.39 -9.70
C LEU A 421 34.76 -0.06 -9.57
N GLU A 422 33.93 -0.36 -8.57
CA GLU A 422 33.34 -1.69 -8.40
C GLU A 422 32.00 -1.80 -9.12
N LYS A 423 31.09 -0.84 -8.91
CA LYS A 423 29.71 -0.91 -9.40
C LYS A 423 29.07 0.47 -9.51
N GLU A 424 28.18 0.65 -10.49
CA GLU A 424 27.15 1.69 -10.46
C GLU A 424 25.95 1.16 -9.67
N LEU A 425 25.62 1.79 -8.54
CA LEU A 425 24.57 1.33 -7.65
C LEU A 425 23.17 1.77 -8.12
N GLY A 426 23.09 2.92 -8.79
CA GLY A 426 21.83 3.52 -9.24
C GLY A 426 21.99 5.01 -9.43
N TYR A 427 20.91 5.76 -9.24
CA TYR A 427 20.87 7.20 -9.50
C TYR A 427 20.34 7.98 -8.29
N VAL A 428 20.94 9.15 -8.05
CA VAL A 428 20.68 10.05 -6.92
C VAL A 428 20.72 11.51 -7.39
N TYR A 429 20.32 12.46 -6.56
CA TYR A 429 20.43 13.88 -6.88
C TYR A 429 21.79 14.44 -6.44
N ALA A 430 22.49 15.14 -7.33
CA ALA A 430 23.75 15.82 -7.00
C ALA A 430 23.55 17.14 -6.21
N SER A 431 22.32 17.64 -6.15
CA SER A 431 21.96 18.90 -5.52
C SER A 431 20.60 18.78 -4.81
N PRO A 432 20.28 19.65 -3.84
CA PRO A 432 19.01 19.58 -3.14
C PRO A 432 17.83 19.68 -4.10
N VAL A 433 16.85 18.79 -3.94
CA VAL A 433 15.54 18.86 -4.59
C VAL A 433 14.45 18.67 -3.55
N GLU A 434 13.22 19.06 -3.87
CA GLU A 434 12.09 18.92 -2.95
C GLU A 434 11.88 17.46 -2.52
N GLY A 435 11.72 17.24 -1.20
CA GLY A 435 11.52 15.92 -0.60
C GLY A 435 12.79 15.07 -0.45
N ALA A 436 13.90 15.41 -1.11
CA ALA A 436 15.17 14.72 -0.93
C ALA A 436 15.90 15.20 0.33
N ILE A 437 16.59 14.26 0.98
CA ILE A 437 17.42 14.48 2.17
C ILE A 437 18.90 14.22 1.85
N PRO A 438 19.83 14.89 2.53
CA PRO A 438 21.26 14.66 2.33
C PRO A 438 21.68 13.26 2.78
N LEU A 439 22.57 12.65 2.00
CA LEU A 439 23.36 11.48 2.41
C LEU A 439 24.75 11.97 2.81
N TYR A 440 25.08 11.83 4.09
CA TYR A 440 26.36 12.24 4.66
C TYR A 440 27.38 11.11 4.58
N GLU A 441 28.63 11.46 4.30
CA GLU A 441 29.80 10.62 4.52
C GLU A 441 30.38 10.90 5.90
N ALA A 442 30.61 9.85 6.68
CA ALA A 442 31.42 9.89 7.87
C ALA A 442 32.64 8.98 7.71
N GLU A 443 33.77 9.41 8.25
CA GLU A 443 35.05 8.69 8.13
C GLU A 443 35.66 8.50 9.52
N ASN A 444 36.29 7.34 9.70
CA ASN A 444 37.34 7.15 10.69
C ASN A 444 38.65 6.72 10.00
N LYS A 445 39.70 6.47 10.78
CA LYS A 445 41.02 6.07 10.24
C LYS A 445 40.92 4.86 9.30
N ASN A 446 40.01 3.93 9.56
CA ASN A 446 39.98 2.62 8.94
C ASN A 446 38.84 2.43 7.94
N ASP A 447 37.83 3.31 7.90
CA ASP A 447 36.60 3.04 7.16
C ASP A 447 35.77 4.29 6.83
N TYR A 448 34.81 4.15 5.92
CA TYR A 448 33.75 5.11 5.61
C TYR A 448 32.39 4.54 5.99
N CYS A 449 31.47 5.38 6.47
CA CYS A 449 30.07 5.04 6.61
C CYS A 449 29.15 6.13 6.05
N TYR A 450 27.92 5.75 5.72
CA TYR A 450 26.94 6.67 5.11
C TYR A 450 25.65 6.71 5.91
N THR A 451 25.10 7.91 6.06
CA THR A 451 23.95 8.13 6.93
C THR A 451 23.13 9.33 6.49
N THR A 452 21.85 9.31 6.83
CA THR A 452 20.94 10.43 6.65
C THR A 452 20.83 11.31 7.90
N GLU A 453 21.52 10.95 8.99
CA GLU A 453 21.56 11.75 10.21
C GLU A 453 22.62 12.85 10.13
N ASP A 454 22.23 14.10 10.36
CA ASP A 454 23.17 15.23 10.45
C ASP A 454 23.76 15.35 11.86
N LYS A 455 24.98 14.82 12.05
CA LYS A 455 25.72 14.89 13.32
C LYS A 455 27.19 15.16 13.01
N GLN A 456 27.85 15.95 13.85
CA GLN A 456 29.29 16.24 13.68
C GLN A 456 30.17 15.01 13.94
N GLU A 457 29.76 14.17 14.89
CA GLU A 457 30.46 12.95 15.30
C GLU A 457 29.49 11.76 15.37
N TYR A 458 29.98 10.58 15.02
CA TYR A 458 29.24 9.32 15.05
C TYR A 458 30.05 8.22 15.76
N GLY A 459 29.38 7.09 15.98
CA GLY A 459 29.90 5.98 16.76
C GLY A 459 29.70 6.18 18.26
N THR A 460 29.70 5.07 18.99
CA THR A 460 29.54 5.00 20.46
C THR A 460 30.51 5.90 21.26
N LYS A 461 31.64 6.30 20.67
CA LYS A 461 32.68 7.13 21.28
C LYS A 461 33.04 8.38 20.46
N GLY A 462 32.28 8.71 19.40
CA GLY A 462 32.48 9.93 18.61
C GLY A 462 33.74 9.93 17.71
N SER A 463 34.35 8.77 17.42
CA SER A 463 35.57 8.69 16.61
C SER A 463 35.34 8.85 15.10
N TRP A 464 34.08 8.74 14.65
CA TRP A 464 33.69 8.93 13.26
C TRP A 464 33.33 10.39 13.04
N LYS A 465 33.95 11.03 12.06
CA LYS A 465 33.72 12.46 11.79
C LYS A 465 32.99 12.65 10.48
N GLN A 466 31.98 13.51 10.48
CA GLN A 466 31.29 13.93 9.28
C GLN A 466 32.28 14.60 8.32
N LYS A 467 32.27 14.20 7.05
CA LYS A 467 33.11 14.77 5.98
C LYS A 467 32.34 15.75 5.11
N GLY A 468 31.07 15.47 4.88
CA GLY A 468 30.21 16.30 4.06
C GLY A 468 29.07 15.50 3.45
N ILE A 469 28.37 16.13 2.53
CA ILE A 469 27.26 15.55 1.78
C ILE A 469 27.84 14.90 0.51
N VAL A 470 27.50 13.63 0.29
CA VAL A 470 27.85 12.90 -0.94
C VAL A 470 26.86 13.20 -2.05
N CYS A 471 25.57 13.14 -1.70
CA CYS A 471 24.45 13.35 -2.62
C CYS A 471 23.16 13.61 -1.83
N TYR A 472 22.05 13.77 -2.54
CA TYR A 472 20.71 13.86 -1.99
C TYR A 472 19.84 12.69 -2.49
N THR A 473 19.08 12.10 -1.59
CA THR A 473 18.34 10.85 -1.76
C THR A 473 16.92 11.01 -1.23
N MET A 474 15.98 10.22 -1.75
CA MET A 474 14.63 10.20 -1.18
C MET A 474 14.62 9.37 0.12
N PRO A 475 13.91 9.83 1.17
CA PRO A 475 13.81 9.10 2.44
C PRO A 475 13.01 7.80 2.26
N LEU A 476 13.48 6.71 2.88
CA LEU A 476 12.74 5.44 2.94
C LEU A 476 11.51 5.54 3.84
#